data_AF-A0A357CKR9-F1
#
_entry.id   AF-A0A357CKR9-F1
#
_cell.length_a   1.000
_cell.length_b   1.000
_cell.length_c   1.000
_cell.angle_alpha   90.00
_cell.angle_beta   90.00
_cell.angle_gamma   90.00
#
_symmetry.space_group_name_H-M   'P 1'
#
loop_
_entity.id
_entity.type
_entity.pdbx_description
1 polymer ?
#
loop_
_entity_poly.entity_id
_entity_poly.type
_entity_poly.pdbx_seq_one_letter_code
_entity_poly.pdbx_strand_id
1 'polypeptide(L)'
;MAKTDHFCNRAEAYEAHDNEPLSPADGDSIGDIILRRYSRREMMRGTLGVTAAAALFGPAVLAPRTVHAESPSVDRFDFEELAAGVDETHHVADGYRAQVLLRWGDPLFPDSPAFDPLKQSAAAQLKQFGYNNDYVAFIPLDTDGTRGLLCVNHEYTNEEVMFPGIPRQDTICFKDMTAELVDIEMAAHGVSIVEIMREGDDWRPMLDSQYNRRISPAVTVMTVDGPAAGDARLKTSADPSGRSIMGTLNNCAGGVTPW
;
A
#
# COMPACT_ATOMS: atom_id res chain seq x y z
N MET A 1 36.96 17.12 -10.28
CA MET A 1 35.96 18.09 -9.79
C MET A 1 34.80 17.27 -9.27
N ALA A 2 34.63 17.20 -7.95
CA ALA A 2 33.49 16.51 -7.34
C ALA A 2 32.23 17.31 -7.67
N LYS A 3 31.19 16.65 -8.20
CA LYS A 3 29.86 17.25 -8.31
C LYS A 3 29.38 17.53 -6.89
N THR A 4 29.06 18.78 -6.62
CA THR A 4 28.40 19.18 -5.39
C THR A 4 26.92 18.98 -5.65
N ASP A 5 26.35 17.91 -5.09
CA ASP A 5 24.91 17.66 -5.22
C ASP A 5 24.18 18.72 -4.41
N HIS A 6 23.47 19.60 -5.11
CA HIS A 6 22.63 20.62 -4.51
C HIS A 6 21.21 20.07 -4.41
N PHE A 7 20.77 19.76 -3.18
CA PHE A 7 19.38 19.39 -2.89
C PHE A 7 18.57 20.65 -2.57
N CYS A 8 17.35 20.74 -3.09
CA CYS A 8 16.44 21.87 -2.94
C CYS A 8 15.81 21.93 -1.54
N ASN A 9 15.74 20.80 -0.83
CA ASN A 9 15.29 20.74 0.55
C ASN A 9 15.84 19.49 1.28
N ARG A 10 15.56 19.41 2.59
CA ARG A 10 16.05 18.35 3.47
C ARG A 10 15.45 16.97 3.18
N ALA A 11 14.21 16.90 2.67
CA ALA A 11 13.59 15.63 2.29
C ALA A 11 14.28 15.03 1.05
N GLU A 12 14.56 15.86 0.04
CA GLU A 12 15.29 15.44 -1.17
C GLU A 12 16.70 14.93 -0.84
N ALA A 13 17.37 15.54 0.14
CA ALA A 13 18.66 15.05 0.63
C ALA A 13 18.56 13.69 1.35
N TYR A 14 17.46 13.41 2.06
CA TYR A 14 17.24 12.11 2.71
C TYR A 14 16.88 11.02 1.70
N GLU A 15 16.01 11.31 0.74
CA GLU A 15 15.69 10.40 -0.36
C GLU A 15 16.94 10.04 -1.18
N ALA A 16 17.81 11.01 -1.44
CA ALA A 16 19.08 10.75 -2.12
C ALA A 16 20.02 9.85 -1.30
N HIS A 17 20.04 10.02 0.03
CA HIS A 17 20.82 9.18 0.93
C HIS A 17 20.23 7.77 1.06
N ASP A 18 18.91 7.61 1.07
CA ASP A 18 18.24 6.30 1.11
C ASP A 18 18.46 5.49 -0.18
N ASN A 19 18.79 6.17 -1.28
CA ASN A 19 19.24 5.55 -2.53
C ASN A 19 20.72 5.13 -2.51
N GLU A 20 21.50 5.52 -1.50
CA GLU A 20 22.84 4.97 -1.30
C GLU A 20 22.74 3.58 -0.66
N PRO A 21 23.19 2.51 -1.33
CA PRO A 21 23.11 1.16 -0.76
C PRO A 21 23.96 1.06 0.51
N LEU A 22 23.31 1.01 1.68
CA LEU A 22 23.99 0.88 2.99
C LEU A 22 24.43 -0.55 3.31
N SER A 23 24.07 -1.53 2.46
CA SER A 23 24.44 -2.93 2.68
C SER A 23 25.81 -3.24 2.09
N PRO A 24 26.81 -3.65 2.88
CA PRO A 24 28.15 -4.01 2.39
C PRO A 24 28.21 -5.41 1.77
N ALA A 25 27.09 -5.96 1.30
CA ALA A 25 27.03 -7.32 0.77
C ALA A 25 27.21 -7.33 -0.75
N ASP A 26 28.32 -7.92 -1.21
CA ASP A 26 28.61 -8.33 -2.60
C ASP A 26 27.66 -9.44 -3.11
N GLY A 27 26.36 -9.36 -2.76
CA GLY A 27 25.33 -10.31 -3.15
C GLY A 27 24.55 -9.85 -4.37
N ASP A 28 24.05 -10.82 -5.14
CA ASP A 28 23.10 -10.59 -6.24
C ASP A 28 21.92 -9.73 -5.72
N SER A 29 21.64 -8.60 -6.37
CA SER A 29 20.45 -7.81 -6.05
C SER A 29 19.17 -8.62 -6.27
N ILE A 30 18.04 -8.21 -5.68
CA ILE A 30 16.75 -8.82 -6.01
C ILE A 30 16.48 -8.75 -7.53
N GLY A 31 16.93 -7.67 -8.18
CA GLY A 31 16.91 -7.50 -9.63
C GLY A 31 17.73 -8.56 -10.35
N ASP A 32 18.96 -8.87 -9.88
CA ASP A 32 19.80 -9.91 -10.45
C ASP A 32 19.19 -11.30 -10.29
N ILE A 33 18.57 -11.59 -9.14
CA ILE A 33 17.86 -12.86 -8.90
C ILE A 33 16.64 -12.99 -9.84
N ILE A 34 15.86 -11.92 -9.98
CA ILE A 34 14.70 -11.84 -10.88
C ILE A 34 15.17 -12.00 -12.34
N LEU A 35 16.16 -11.24 -12.78
CA LEU A 35 16.74 -11.32 -14.13
C LEU A 35 17.30 -12.70 -14.42
N ARG A 36 17.94 -13.37 -13.45
CA ARG A 36 18.45 -14.74 -13.60
C ARG A 36 17.33 -15.78 -13.73
N ARG A 37 16.19 -15.56 -13.07
CA ARG A 37 14.99 -16.40 -13.20
C ARG A 37 14.30 -16.19 -14.56
N TYR A 38 14.17 -14.94 -15.00
CA TYR A 38 13.56 -14.58 -16.28
C TYR A 38 14.44 -14.95 -17.47
N SER A 39 15.73 -14.62 -17.45
CA SER A 39 16.70 -14.95 -18.53
C SER A 39 16.76 -16.46 -18.82
N ARG A 40 16.71 -17.33 -17.81
CA ARG A 40 16.63 -18.78 -18.02
C ARG A 40 15.34 -19.21 -18.72
N ARG A 41 14.21 -18.60 -18.35
CA ARG A 41 12.89 -18.94 -18.92
C ARG A 41 12.73 -18.39 -20.34
N GLU A 42 13.22 -17.18 -20.59
CA GLU A 42 13.24 -16.56 -21.91
C GLU A 42 14.23 -17.24 -22.84
N MET A 43 15.43 -17.59 -22.36
CA MET A 43 16.39 -18.37 -23.14
C MET A 43 15.81 -19.74 -23.52
N MET A 44 15.15 -20.44 -22.60
CA MET A 44 14.49 -21.74 -22.88
C MET A 44 13.30 -21.59 -23.84
N ARG A 45 12.46 -20.55 -23.68
CA ARG A 45 11.35 -20.26 -24.61
C ARG A 45 11.86 -19.85 -25.99
N GLY A 46 12.89 -19.02 -26.04
CA GLY A 46 13.52 -18.51 -27.25
C GLY A 46 14.22 -19.62 -28.02
N THR A 47 14.98 -20.49 -27.35
CA THR A 47 15.62 -21.66 -28.00
C THR A 47 14.60 -22.68 -28.49
N LEU A 48 13.56 -23.00 -27.72
CA LEU A 48 12.48 -23.88 -28.20
C LEU A 48 11.74 -23.26 -29.41
N GLY A 49 11.44 -21.96 -29.37
CA GLY A 49 10.75 -21.26 -30.46
C GLY A 49 11.58 -21.17 -31.74
N VAL A 50 12.87 -20.81 -31.62
CA VAL A 50 13.82 -20.75 -32.75
C VAL A 50 14.04 -22.12 -33.36
N THR A 51 14.17 -23.17 -32.56
CA THR A 51 14.40 -24.53 -33.06
C THR A 51 13.17 -25.08 -33.78
N ALA A 52 11.97 -24.85 -33.25
CA ALA A 52 10.71 -25.25 -33.90
C ALA A 52 10.47 -24.47 -35.22
N ALA A 53 10.72 -23.16 -35.22
CA ALA A 53 10.53 -22.33 -36.41
C ALA A 53 11.55 -22.66 -37.52
N ALA A 54 12.83 -22.87 -37.17
CA ALA A 54 13.86 -23.25 -38.12
C ALA A 54 13.62 -24.65 -38.73
N ALA A 55 13.09 -25.60 -37.94
CA ALA A 55 12.77 -26.94 -38.41
C ALA A 55 11.56 -26.97 -39.36
N LEU A 56 10.58 -26.09 -39.19
CA LEU A 56 9.36 -26.05 -39.98
C LEU A 56 9.46 -25.16 -41.23
N PHE A 57 10.24 -24.08 -41.18
CA PHE A 57 10.21 -23.01 -42.21
C PHE A 57 11.58 -22.66 -42.81
N GLY A 58 12.65 -23.35 -42.41
CA GLY A 58 14.00 -23.15 -42.94
C GLY A 58 14.70 -21.86 -42.43
N PRO A 59 16.00 -21.68 -42.76
CA PRO A 59 16.84 -20.62 -42.17
C PRO A 59 16.45 -19.18 -42.58
N ALA A 60 15.55 -19.01 -43.55
CA ALA A 60 15.11 -17.69 -44.02
C ALA A 60 14.24 -16.92 -43.01
N VAL A 61 13.67 -17.58 -41.99
CA VAL A 61 12.88 -16.95 -40.92
C VAL A 61 13.77 -16.24 -39.87
N LEU A 62 15.09 -16.50 -39.88
CA LEU A 62 16.06 -15.86 -38.98
C LEU A 62 16.58 -14.51 -39.49
N ALA A 63 16.08 -14.01 -40.62
CA ALA A 63 16.43 -12.69 -41.11
C ALA A 63 15.86 -11.61 -40.16
N PRO A 64 16.70 -10.72 -39.60
CA PRO A 64 16.22 -9.65 -38.73
C PRO A 64 15.34 -8.71 -39.56
N ARG A 65 14.03 -8.75 -39.33
CA ARG A 65 13.15 -7.66 -39.75
C ARG A 65 13.34 -6.57 -38.72
N THR A 66 13.97 -5.46 -39.12
CA THR A 66 13.90 -4.21 -38.37
C THR A 66 12.44 -3.75 -38.39
N VAL A 67 11.69 -4.18 -37.39
CA VAL A 67 10.42 -3.56 -37.04
C VAL A 67 10.79 -2.22 -36.43
N HIS A 68 10.74 -1.16 -37.23
CA HIS A 68 10.61 0.17 -36.67
C HIS A 68 9.29 0.18 -35.92
N ALA A 69 9.37 0.21 -34.59
CA ALA A 69 8.24 0.58 -33.76
C ALA A 69 7.96 2.07 -34.03
N GLU A 70 7.27 2.39 -35.12
CA GLU A 70 6.46 3.61 -35.16
C GLU A 70 5.35 3.39 -34.14
N SER A 71 5.64 3.75 -32.89
CA SER A 71 4.56 4.07 -31.97
C SER A 71 4.10 5.47 -32.39
N PRO A 72 2.86 5.65 -32.86
CA PRO A 72 2.26 6.97 -32.73
C PRO A 72 2.38 7.30 -31.25
N SER A 73 2.91 8.48 -30.91
CA SER A 73 2.69 9.06 -29.60
C SER A 73 1.19 9.30 -29.49
N VAL A 74 0.44 8.25 -29.16
CA VAL A 74 -0.85 8.41 -28.50
C VAL A 74 -0.44 9.08 -27.20
N ASP A 75 -0.69 10.37 -27.07
CA ASP A 75 -0.64 11.02 -25.77
C ASP A 75 -1.51 10.16 -24.86
N ARG A 76 -0.85 9.41 -23.96
CA ARG A 76 -1.52 8.43 -23.09
C ARG A 76 -2.49 9.11 -22.12
N PHE A 77 -2.48 10.44 -22.10
CA PHE A 77 -3.23 11.33 -21.25
C PHE A 77 -3.93 12.37 -22.13
N ASP A 78 -5.23 12.19 -22.33
CA ASP A 78 -6.09 13.07 -23.13
C ASP A 78 -6.81 14.08 -22.21
N PHE A 79 -6.03 14.86 -21.46
CA PHE A 79 -6.54 15.91 -20.58
C PHE A 79 -5.56 17.07 -20.48
N GLU A 80 -6.08 18.28 -20.26
CA GLU A 80 -5.25 19.46 -20.02
C GLU A 80 -4.59 19.39 -18.64
N GLU A 81 -3.27 19.61 -18.59
CA GLU A 81 -2.50 19.60 -17.35
C GLU A 81 -3.00 20.67 -16.37
N LEU A 82 -3.17 20.28 -15.11
CA LEU A 82 -3.64 21.18 -14.06
C LEU A 82 -2.56 22.18 -13.64
N ALA A 83 -2.98 23.40 -13.33
CA ALA A 83 -2.10 24.38 -12.70
C ALA A 83 -1.78 23.97 -11.26
N ALA A 84 -0.50 24.01 -10.90
CA ALA A 84 -0.07 23.75 -9.52
C ALA A 84 -0.62 24.83 -8.57
N GLY A 85 -1.18 24.40 -7.44
CA GLY A 85 -1.76 25.28 -6.43
C GLY A 85 -1.91 24.60 -5.07
N VAL A 86 -2.22 25.38 -4.04
CA VAL A 86 -2.51 24.89 -2.68
C VAL A 86 -3.77 25.59 -2.18
N ASP A 87 -4.85 24.83 -2.04
CA ASP A 87 -6.11 25.26 -1.43
C ASP A 87 -6.85 24.05 -0.82
N GLU A 88 -8.07 24.27 -0.34
CA GLU A 88 -8.88 23.27 0.38
C GLU A 88 -9.63 22.30 -0.55
N THR A 89 -9.50 22.45 -1.86
CA THR A 89 -10.29 21.71 -2.85
C THR A 89 -9.44 20.73 -3.65
N HIS A 90 -10.05 19.60 -4.01
CA HIS A 90 -9.41 18.59 -4.84
C HIS A 90 -9.65 18.92 -6.32
N HIS A 91 -8.61 19.40 -7.00
CA HIS A 91 -8.69 19.77 -8.42
C HIS A 91 -8.45 18.55 -9.31
N VAL A 92 -9.32 18.36 -10.31
CA VAL A 92 -9.20 17.32 -11.35
C VAL A 92 -9.40 17.97 -12.72
N ALA A 93 -8.90 17.33 -13.78
CA ALA A 93 -9.03 17.85 -15.14
C ALA A 93 -10.49 17.89 -15.62
N ASP A 94 -10.77 18.72 -16.62
CA ASP A 94 -12.10 18.84 -17.21
C ASP A 94 -12.62 17.48 -17.71
N GLY A 95 -13.90 17.19 -17.42
CA GLY A 95 -14.53 15.91 -17.72
C GLY A 95 -14.29 14.81 -16.67
N TYR A 96 -13.43 15.04 -15.67
CA TYR A 96 -13.23 14.15 -14.53
C TYR A 96 -14.02 14.61 -13.30
N ARG A 97 -14.24 13.69 -12.37
CA ARG A 97 -14.77 14.00 -11.03
C ARG A 97 -14.03 13.19 -9.96
N ALA A 98 -13.89 13.78 -8.78
CA ALA A 98 -13.43 13.09 -7.59
C ALA A 98 -14.62 12.77 -6.68
N GLN A 99 -14.64 11.56 -6.13
CA GLN A 99 -15.62 11.12 -5.14
C GLN A 99 -14.87 10.65 -3.89
N VAL A 100 -15.26 11.15 -2.73
CA VAL A 100 -14.77 10.62 -1.45
C VAL A 100 -15.51 9.31 -1.17
N LEU A 101 -14.80 8.19 -1.26
CA LEU A 101 -15.37 6.85 -1.05
C LEU A 101 -15.47 6.48 0.43
N LEU A 102 -14.38 6.66 1.18
CA LEU A 102 -14.27 6.39 2.61
C LEU A 102 -13.37 7.44 3.27
N ARG A 103 -13.65 7.74 4.53
CA ARG A 103 -12.92 8.68 5.40
C ARG A 103 -12.61 7.98 6.71
N TRP A 104 -11.61 8.49 7.44
CA TRP A 104 -11.42 8.08 8.83
C TRP A 104 -12.73 8.18 9.61
N GLY A 105 -13.07 7.14 10.36
CA GLY A 105 -14.29 7.08 11.16
C GLY A 105 -15.52 6.53 10.41
N ASP A 106 -15.48 6.41 9.07
CA ASP A 106 -16.60 5.87 8.33
C ASP A 106 -16.90 4.41 8.76
N PRO A 107 -18.18 4.00 8.75
CA PRO A 107 -18.57 2.67 9.21
C PRO A 107 -18.04 1.58 8.26
N LEU A 108 -17.65 0.44 8.85
CA LEU A 108 -17.29 -0.77 8.09
C LEU A 108 -18.30 -1.91 8.28
N PHE A 109 -19.21 -1.79 9.25
CA PHE A 109 -20.19 -2.81 9.60
C PHE A 109 -21.57 -2.17 9.79
N PRO A 110 -22.68 -2.94 9.74
CA PRO A 110 -24.01 -2.38 9.91
C PRO A 110 -24.25 -1.82 11.32
N ASP A 111 -23.50 -2.31 12.32
CA ASP A 111 -23.55 -1.91 13.72
C ASP A 111 -22.38 -1.00 14.14
N SER A 112 -21.60 -0.49 13.18
CA SER A 112 -20.58 0.51 13.45
C SER A 112 -21.20 1.77 14.06
N PRO A 113 -20.67 2.28 15.18
CA PRO A 113 -21.15 3.54 15.72
C PRO A 113 -20.82 4.68 14.75
N ALA A 114 -21.66 5.72 14.73
CA ALA A 114 -21.35 6.95 14.03
C ALA A 114 -20.06 7.56 14.60
N PHE A 115 -19.21 8.09 13.72
CA PHE A 115 -18.00 8.76 14.15
C PHE A 115 -18.33 10.05 14.91
N ASP A 116 -17.77 10.18 16.12
CA ASP A 116 -17.86 11.37 16.95
C ASP A 116 -16.43 11.72 17.41
N PRO A 117 -15.80 12.76 16.83
CA PRO A 117 -14.42 13.13 17.18
C PRO A 117 -14.30 13.58 18.65
N LEU A 118 -15.41 13.95 19.31
CA LEU A 118 -15.43 14.36 20.71
C LEU A 118 -15.63 13.19 21.68
N LYS A 119 -16.00 11.99 21.19
CA LYS A 119 -16.35 10.81 22.01
C LYS A 119 -15.85 9.50 21.39
N GLN A 120 -14.57 9.50 21.02
CA GLN A 120 -13.92 8.33 20.45
C GLN A 120 -13.74 7.23 21.50
N SER A 121 -13.64 5.99 21.04
CA SER A 121 -13.18 4.86 21.86
C SER A 121 -12.52 3.82 20.96
N ALA A 122 -11.59 3.03 21.52
CA ALA A 122 -10.91 1.98 20.76
C ALA A 122 -11.92 0.96 20.18
N ALA A 123 -12.95 0.61 20.95
CA ALA A 123 -14.00 -0.31 20.52
C ALA A 123 -14.82 0.23 19.33
N ALA A 124 -15.11 1.53 19.30
CA ALA A 124 -15.74 2.18 18.15
C ALA A 124 -14.80 2.21 16.94
N GLN A 125 -13.54 2.62 17.17
CA GLN A 125 -12.54 2.75 16.12
C GLN A 125 -12.26 1.40 15.42
N LEU A 126 -12.28 0.28 16.14
CA LEU A 126 -12.15 -1.08 15.58
C LEU A 126 -13.30 -1.50 14.65
N LYS A 127 -14.41 -0.73 14.62
CA LYS A 127 -15.53 -0.92 13.70
C LYS A 127 -15.59 0.14 12.61
N GLN A 128 -14.63 1.05 12.56
CA GLN A 128 -14.61 2.18 11.63
C GLN A 128 -13.38 2.10 10.73
N PHE A 129 -13.38 2.82 9.62
CA PHE A 129 -12.20 2.98 8.77
C PHE A 129 -11.09 3.70 9.54
N GLY A 130 -9.84 3.26 9.34
CA GLY A 130 -8.69 3.76 10.10
C GLY A 130 -8.26 5.18 9.71
N TYR A 131 -7.18 5.65 10.35
CA TYR A 131 -6.64 7.01 10.18
C TYR A 131 -5.45 7.01 9.22
N ASN A 132 -5.26 8.11 8.48
CA ASN A 132 -4.20 8.29 7.48
C ASN A 132 -4.05 7.08 6.56
N ASN A 133 -5.06 6.90 5.71
CA ASN A 133 -5.01 5.87 4.70
C ASN A 133 -3.81 6.07 3.77
N ASP A 134 -3.05 5.01 3.53
CA ASP A 134 -1.90 5.02 2.63
C ASP A 134 -2.16 4.06 1.46
N TYR A 135 -1.44 2.93 1.38
CA TYR A 135 -1.58 1.97 0.31
C TYR A 135 -3.02 1.47 0.14
N VAL A 136 -3.47 1.44 -1.11
CA VAL A 136 -4.76 0.88 -1.51
C VAL A 136 -4.53 -0.21 -2.56
N ALA A 137 -5.01 -1.42 -2.27
CA ALA A 137 -5.10 -2.52 -3.22
C ALA A 137 -6.56 -2.81 -3.57
N PHE A 138 -6.89 -2.95 -4.85
CA PHE A 138 -8.20 -3.42 -5.31
C PHE A 138 -8.10 -4.88 -5.78
N ILE A 139 -8.91 -5.75 -5.17
CA ILE A 139 -9.01 -7.17 -5.52
C ILE A 139 -10.41 -7.42 -6.09
N PRO A 140 -10.56 -7.64 -7.42
CA PRO A 140 -11.87 -7.84 -8.03
C PRO A 140 -12.54 -9.12 -7.50
N LEU A 141 -13.85 -9.04 -7.23
CA LEU A 141 -14.70 -10.16 -6.86
C LEU A 141 -15.56 -10.64 -8.03
N ASP A 142 -15.61 -9.87 -9.11
CA ASP A 142 -16.29 -10.19 -10.37
C ASP A 142 -15.37 -10.00 -11.57
N THR A 143 -15.76 -10.56 -12.72
CA THR A 143 -14.99 -10.42 -13.97
C THR A 143 -15.01 -9.01 -14.52
N ASP A 144 -16.09 -8.27 -14.24
CA ASP A 144 -16.35 -6.97 -14.83
C ASP A 144 -15.65 -5.85 -14.03
N GLY A 145 -15.04 -6.18 -12.89
CA GLY A 145 -14.35 -5.24 -12.01
C GLY A 145 -15.32 -4.20 -11.44
N THR A 146 -16.60 -4.54 -11.28
CA THR A 146 -17.62 -3.66 -10.71
C THR A 146 -17.85 -3.90 -9.23
N ARG A 147 -17.22 -4.94 -8.69
CA ARG A 147 -17.24 -5.29 -7.28
C ARG A 147 -15.87 -5.79 -6.87
N GLY A 148 -15.38 -5.38 -5.71
CA GLY A 148 -14.07 -5.80 -5.24
C GLY A 148 -13.82 -5.49 -3.78
N LEU A 149 -12.71 -6.01 -3.27
CA LEU A 149 -12.19 -5.67 -1.95
C LEU A 149 -11.15 -4.57 -2.09
N LEU A 150 -11.28 -3.50 -1.31
CA LEU A 150 -10.18 -2.61 -1.02
C LEU A 150 -9.45 -3.11 0.23
N CYS A 151 -8.15 -3.31 0.10
CA CYS A 151 -7.24 -3.51 1.21
C CYS A 151 -6.48 -2.19 1.41
N VAL A 152 -6.81 -1.47 2.48
CA VAL A 152 -6.30 -0.11 2.73
C VAL A 152 -5.48 -0.07 4.01
N ASN A 153 -4.22 0.32 3.89
CA ASN A 153 -3.33 0.54 5.03
C ASN A 153 -3.68 1.82 5.79
N HIS A 154 -3.37 1.86 7.08
CA HIS A 154 -3.51 3.00 7.98
C HIS A 154 -2.19 3.18 8.72
N GLU A 155 -1.42 4.17 8.29
CA GLU A 155 0.02 4.22 8.54
C GLU A 155 0.36 4.78 9.93
N TYR A 156 -0.15 5.97 10.26
CA TYR A 156 0.15 6.69 11.50
C TYR A 156 -1.06 7.48 12.01
N THR A 157 -0.98 8.00 13.22
CA THR A 157 -1.98 8.91 13.81
C THR A 157 -1.41 10.31 14.00
N ASN A 158 -2.30 11.30 14.09
CA ASN A 158 -1.97 12.67 14.49
C ASN A 158 -2.81 13.04 15.70
N GLU A 159 -2.25 12.85 16.90
CA GLU A 159 -2.95 13.05 18.16
C GLU A 159 -3.53 14.46 18.32
N GLU A 160 -2.86 15.47 17.77
CA GLU A 160 -3.29 16.87 17.79
C GLU A 160 -4.48 17.18 16.89
N VAL A 161 -4.74 16.31 15.92
CA VAL A 161 -5.91 16.39 15.02
C VAL A 161 -7.02 15.45 15.52
N MET A 162 -6.63 14.29 16.05
CA MET A 162 -7.57 13.29 16.53
C MET A 162 -8.24 13.71 17.83
N PHE A 163 -7.52 14.30 18.78
CA PHE A 163 -8.03 14.48 20.14
C PHE A 163 -8.15 15.96 20.53
N PRO A 164 -9.38 16.46 20.75
CA PRO A 164 -9.59 17.84 21.18
C PRO A 164 -8.80 18.19 22.45
N GLY A 165 -7.97 19.23 22.35
CA GLY A 165 -7.19 19.74 23.49
C GLY A 165 -5.87 19.01 23.74
N ILE A 166 -5.54 17.98 22.96
CA ILE A 166 -4.23 17.34 22.97
C ILE A 166 -3.31 18.11 22.01
N PRO A 167 -2.20 18.71 22.46
CA PRO A 167 -1.22 19.28 21.56
C PRO A 167 -0.37 18.17 20.96
N ARG A 168 0.43 18.50 19.95
CA ARG A 168 1.42 17.58 19.36
C ARG A 168 2.39 17.06 20.43
N GLN A 169 2.46 15.74 20.59
CA GLN A 169 3.03 15.05 21.74
C GLN A 169 4.50 14.66 21.59
N ASP A 170 5.00 14.48 20.36
CA ASP A 170 6.40 14.14 20.08
C ASP A 170 7.39 15.19 20.62
N THR A 171 6.97 16.46 20.68
CA THR A 171 7.77 17.57 21.23
C THR A 171 7.77 17.66 22.76
N ILE A 172 6.86 16.96 23.43
CA ILE A 172 6.71 16.99 24.90
C ILE A 172 6.81 15.61 25.55
N CYS A 173 7.41 14.65 24.84
CA CYS A 173 7.64 13.28 25.30
C CYS A 173 6.35 12.55 25.73
N PHE A 174 5.25 12.75 24.98
CA PHE A 174 3.98 12.04 25.17
C PHE A 174 3.35 12.22 26.57
N LYS A 175 3.65 13.34 27.23
CA LYS A 175 3.22 13.60 28.61
C LYS A 175 1.70 13.57 28.80
N ASP A 176 0.93 13.98 27.79
CA ASP A 176 -0.54 14.06 27.90
C ASP A 176 -1.23 12.82 27.32
N MET A 177 -0.48 11.85 26.80
CA MET A 177 -1.03 10.60 26.30
C MET A 177 -1.42 9.67 27.45
N THR A 178 -2.68 9.27 27.44
CA THR A 178 -3.22 8.29 28.38
C THR A 178 -3.30 6.92 27.70
N ALA A 179 -3.41 5.85 28.50
CA ALA A 179 -3.62 4.51 27.95
C ALA A 179 -4.86 4.43 27.04
N GLU A 180 -5.93 5.15 27.37
CA GLU A 180 -7.15 5.20 26.56
C GLU A 180 -6.91 5.86 25.20
N LEU A 181 -6.14 6.96 25.15
CA LEU A 181 -5.78 7.61 23.88
C LEU A 181 -4.90 6.69 23.03
N VAL A 182 -3.90 6.07 23.65
CA VAL A 182 -3.02 5.10 22.97
C VAL A 182 -3.82 3.91 22.42
N ASP A 183 -4.81 3.41 23.17
CA ASP A 183 -5.67 2.32 22.71
C ASP A 183 -6.51 2.73 21.49
N ILE A 184 -6.99 3.98 21.44
CA ILE A 184 -7.70 4.54 20.28
C ILE A 184 -6.75 4.62 19.08
N GLU A 185 -5.53 5.12 19.27
CA GLU A 185 -4.53 5.20 18.20
C GLU A 185 -4.16 3.82 17.66
N MET A 186 -3.88 2.85 18.53
CA MET A 186 -3.64 1.47 18.10
C MET A 186 -4.83 0.90 17.33
N ALA A 187 -6.06 1.20 17.74
CA ALA A 187 -7.26 0.80 17.01
C ALA A 187 -7.41 1.50 15.65
N ALA A 188 -6.81 2.69 15.46
CA ALA A 188 -6.85 3.44 14.21
C ALA A 188 -5.82 2.96 13.17
N HIS A 189 -4.72 2.34 13.62
CA HIS A 189 -3.69 1.75 12.75
C HIS A 189 -4.10 0.43 12.09
N GLY A 190 -3.28 -0.03 11.15
CA GLY A 190 -3.32 -1.37 10.59
C GLY A 190 -3.91 -1.40 9.19
N VAL A 191 -4.91 -2.24 8.95
CA VAL A 191 -5.54 -2.42 7.63
C VAL A 191 -7.06 -2.45 7.75
N SER A 192 -7.73 -1.77 6.84
CA SER A 192 -9.16 -1.93 6.58
C SER A 192 -9.33 -2.75 5.30
N ILE A 193 -10.04 -3.88 5.40
CA ILE A 193 -10.55 -4.61 4.25
C ILE A 193 -12.02 -4.23 4.13
N VAL A 194 -12.42 -3.71 2.97
CA VAL A 194 -13.79 -3.25 2.73
C VAL A 194 -14.22 -3.66 1.33
N GLU A 195 -15.36 -4.33 1.24
CA GLU A 195 -15.99 -4.58 -0.05
C GLU A 195 -16.63 -3.30 -0.59
N ILE A 196 -16.40 -3.03 -1.86
CA ILE A 196 -16.99 -1.93 -2.60
C ILE A 196 -17.71 -2.45 -3.84
N MET A 197 -18.75 -1.72 -4.26
CA MET A 197 -19.51 -2.02 -5.46
C MET A 197 -19.80 -0.73 -6.22
N ARG A 198 -19.75 -0.82 -7.56
CA ARG A 198 -20.14 0.27 -8.45
C ARG A 198 -21.66 0.30 -8.60
N GLU A 199 -22.25 1.47 -8.37
CA GLU A 199 -23.67 1.75 -8.56
C GLU A 199 -23.85 2.93 -9.52
N GLY A 200 -24.28 2.62 -10.75
CA GLY A 200 -24.24 3.60 -11.84
C GLY A 200 -22.80 4.00 -12.12
N ASP A 201 -22.50 5.29 -11.98
CA ASP A 201 -21.16 5.83 -12.17
C ASP A 201 -20.34 5.89 -10.87
N ASP A 202 -20.97 5.71 -9.70
CA ASP A 202 -20.35 5.92 -8.39
C ASP A 202 -19.93 4.61 -7.72
N TRP A 203 -19.02 4.68 -6.77
CA TRP A 203 -18.63 3.56 -5.91
C TRP A 203 -19.18 3.74 -4.50
N ARG A 204 -19.54 2.63 -3.86
CA ARG A 204 -19.96 2.63 -2.45
C ARG A 204 -19.38 1.45 -1.66
N PRO A 205 -19.16 1.61 -0.35
CA PRO A 205 -18.85 0.50 0.54
C PRO A 205 -20.10 -0.36 0.81
N MET A 206 -19.89 -1.67 0.95
CA MET A 206 -20.91 -2.67 1.27
C MET A 206 -20.80 -3.04 2.75
N LEU A 207 -21.56 -2.38 3.63
CA LEU A 207 -21.42 -2.53 5.09
C LEU A 207 -21.78 -3.93 5.61
N ASP A 208 -22.68 -4.63 4.94
CA ASP A 208 -23.11 -6.00 5.28
C ASP A 208 -22.22 -7.09 4.67
N SER A 209 -21.11 -6.70 4.03
CA SER A 209 -20.18 -7.67 3.47
C SER A 209 -19.50 -8.49 4.55
N GLN A 210 -19.54 -9.82 4.39
CA GLN A 210 -18.79 -10.76 5.21
C GLN A 210 -17.27 -10.62 5.11
N TYR A 211 -16.76 -9.90 4.09
CA TYR A 211 -15.34 -9.69 3.89
C TYR A 211 -14.80 -8.48 4.66
N ASN A 212 -15.68 -7.59 5.15
CA ASN A 212 -15.24 -6.41 5.87
C ASN A 212 -14.48 -6.80 7.13
N ARG A 213 -13.33 -6.16 7.35
CA ARG A 213 -12.44 -6.49 8.46
C ARG A 213 -11.56 -5.32 8.84
N ARG A 214 -11.39 -5.12 10.14
CA ARG A 214 -10.27 -4.36 10.69
C ARG A 214 -9.18 -5.30 11.18
N ILE A 215 -7.96 -5.02 10.73
CA ILE A 215 -6.72 -5.59 11.24
C ILE A 215 -6.02 -4.46 11.98
N SER A 216 -5.66 -4.69 13.24
CA SER A 216 -5.10 -3.64 14.11
C SER A 216 -4.19 -4.25 15.19
N PRO A 217 -3.15 -3.53 15.63
CA PRO A 217 -2.28 -3.93 16.74
C PRO A 217 -3.03 -4.05 18.08
N ALA A 218 -4.21 -3.43 18.21
CA ALA A 218 -4.99 -3.50 19.44
C ALA A 218 -5.58 -4.90 19.69
N VAL A 219 -5.94 -5.66 18.64
CA VAL A 219 -6.74 -6.89 18.82
C VAL A 219 -6.36 -8.06 17.90
N THR A 220 -5.58 -7.84 16.84
CA THR A 220 -5.35 -8.90 15.85
C THR A 220 -4.09 -9.70 16.18
N VAL A 221 -4.24 -10.95 16.63
CA VAL A 221 -3.09 -11.86 16.71
C VAL A 221 -2.68 -12.29 15.31
N MET A 222 -1.40 -12.20 14.99
CA MET A 222 -0.82 -12.64 13.73
C MET A 222 0.23 -13.73 13.95
N THR A 223 0.34 -14.64 12.99
CA THR A 223 1.36 -15.69 12.98
C THR A 223 2.66 -15.13 12.42
N VAL A 224 3.78 -15.43 13.10
CA VAL A 224 5.11 -15.27 12.52
C VAL A 224 5.51 -16.56 11.83
N ASP A 225 5.82 -16.47 10.54
CA ASP A 225 6.27 -17.59 9.72
C ASP A 225 7.63 -17.27 9.06
N GLY A 226 8.21 -18.25 8.36
CA GLY A 226 9.50 -18.15 7.71
C GLY A 226 10.69 -18.48 8.63
N PRO A 227 11.93 -18.32 8.13
CA PRO A 227 13.14 -18.81 8.81
C PRO A 227 13.39 -18.23 10.20
N ALA A 228 12.87 -17.03 10.49
CA ALA A 228 13.03 -16.37 11.79
C ALA A 228 11.99 -16.83 12.84
N ALA A 229 10.92 -17.52 12.44
CA ALA A 229 9.83 -17.89 13.35
C ALA A 229 10.32 -18.81 14.48
N GLY A 230 10.15 -18.37 15.73
CA GLY A 230 10.60 -19.04 16.94
C GLY A 230 12.06 -18.79 17.34
N ASP A 231 12.78 -17.92 16.63
CA ASP A 231 14.11 -17.44 17.03
C ASP A 231 14.04 -16.79 18.43
N ALA A 232 15.10 -16.95 19.22
CA ALA A 232 15.15 -16.43 20.59
C ALA A 232 14.90 -14.92 20.68
N ARG A 233 15.25 -14.16 19.63
CA ARG A 233 15.04 -12.69 19.54
C ARG A 233 13.59 -12.29 19.32
N LEU A 234 12.74 -13.20 18.88
CA LEU A 234 11.31 -12.95 18.70
C LEU A 234 10.48 -13.33 19.93
N LYS A 235 11.10 -13.93 20.94
CA LYS A 235 10.42 -14.35 22.17
C LYS A 235 10.27 -13.18 23.12
N THR A 236 9.07 -12.99 23.62
CA THR A 236 8.75 -11.98 24.63
C THR A 236 8.10 -12.66 25.84
N SER A 237 7.85 -11.90 26.91
CA SER A 237 7.04 -12.41 28.02
C SER A 237 5.59 -12.73 27.61
N ALA A 238 5.06 -12.02 26.61
CA ALA A 238 3.71 -12.22 26.07
C ALA A 238 3.64 -13.41 25.09
N ASP A 239 4.70 -13.65 24.32
CA ASP A 239 4.83 -14.83 23.48
C ASP A 239 6.21 -15.51 23.67
N PRO A 240 6.31 -16.47 24.59
CA PRO A 240 7.54 -17.26 24.79
C PRO A 240 7.88 -18.18 23.60
N SER A 241 6.95 -18.39 22.66
CA SER A 241 7.19 -19.24 21.50
C SER A 241 7.93 -18.50 20.38
N GLY A 242 7.77 -17.17 20.27
CA GLY A 242 8.33 -16.34 19.20
C GLY A 242 7.64 -16.57 17.85
N ARG A 243 6.37 -16.97 17.87
CA ARG A 243 5.56 -17.38 16.72
C ARG A 243 4.25 -16.61 16.59
N SER A 244 3.95 -15.71 17.53
CA SER A 244 2.74 -14.90 17.52
C SER A 244 3.04 -13.45 17.89
N ILE A 245 2.49 -12.52 17.13
CA ILE A 245 2.63 -11.07 17.38
C ILE A 245 1.26 -10.39 17.39
N MET A 246 1.16 -9.29 18.13
CA MET A 246 -0.04 -8.46 18.16
C MET A 246 0.00 -7.43 17.02
N GLY A 247 -0.76 -7.74 15.99
CA GLY A 247 -1.08 -6.94 14.82
C GLY A 247 0.11 -6.38 14.06
N THR A 248 -0.13 -5.24 13.43
CA THR A 248 0.79 -4.55 12.51
C THR A 248 0.54 -3.05 12.62
N LEU A 249 1.59 -2.25 12.55
CA LEU A 249 1.56 -0.80 12.69
C LEU A 249 2.56 -0.19 11.72
N ASN A 250 2.45 1.12 11.45
CA ASN A 250 3.26 1.82 10.46
C ASN A 250 3.16 1.18 9.08
N ASN A 251 1.93 0.84 8.69
CA ASN A 251 1.61 0.23 7.41
C ASN A 251 1.68 1.29 6.30
N CYS A 252 2.82 1.37 5.62
CA CYS A 252 3.08 2.36 4.57
C CYS A 252 2.52 1.87 3.21
N ALA A 253 3.42 1.42 2.33
CA ALA A 253 3.10 0.86 1.02
C ALA A 253 2.60 -0.60 1.07
N GLY A 254 2.45 -1.23 -0.10
CA GLY A 254 2.10 -2.63 -0.20
C GLY A 254 2.25 -3.22 -1.60
N GLY A 255 1.78 -4.45 -1.75
CA GLY A 255 1.79 -5.18 -3.03
C GLY A 255 0.72 -6.26 -3.07
N VAL A 256 0.27 -6.58 -4.29
CA VAL A 256 -0.69 -7.66 -4.55
C VAL A 256 0.04 -8.85 -5.12
N THR A 257 -0.14 -10.02 -4.50
CA THR A 257 0.35 -11.29 -5.03
C THR A 257 -0.58 -11.82 -6.12
N PRO A 258 -0.08 -12.60 -7.09
CA PRO A 258 -0.92 -13.20 -8.12
C PRO A 258 -1.68 -14.47 -7.65
N TRP A 259 -1.64 -14.78 -6.34
CA TRP A 259 -2.31 -15.90 -5.69
C TRP A 259 -3.08 -15.42 -4.47
#